data_AF-A0A8X6S665-F1
#
_entry.id   AF-A0A8X6S665-F1
#
_cell.length_a   1.000
_cell.length_b   1.000
_cell.length_c   1.000
_cell.angle_alpha   90.00
_cell.angle_beta   90.00
_cell.angle_gamma   90.00
#
_symmetry.space_group_name_H-M   'P 1'
#
loop_
_entity.id
_entity.type
_entity.pdbx_description
1 polymer ?
#
loop_
_entity_poly.entity_id
_entity_poly.type
_entity_poly.pdbx_seq_one_letter_code
_entity_poly.pdbx_strand_id
1 'polypeptide(L)'
;MSVDKVHLRHRILYEFQKGSNATVACNNLCAMFGKGIVNVHTCQIWFSKFRAGDLSIQESDRSGRSSKMDNDVLRSMLENNPHLTSQEIAEEHNVEPFFDKLITGNEKVDSLREYEEKKIVLQTRGTSSATVPKPRIHQRKGPVYYKLLKQGKTITADLYCNQLDKLNAVIKQSISFQKRNSIPPRSCSTAYCNELNALGWEVLGHPPYSPDIAPSD
;
A
#
# COMPACT_ATOMS: atom_id res chain seq x y z
N MET A 1 -31.97 6.93 -25.28
CA MET A 1 -30.66 6.93 -25.98
C MET A 1 -29.88 8.14 -25.47
N SER A 2 -28.71 7.92 -24.89
CA SER A 2 -27.83 9.01 -24.46
C SER A 2 -27.17 9.62 -25.69
N VAL A 3 -27.49 10.87 -26.03
CA VAL A 3 -26.81 11.58 -27.13
C VAL A 3 -25.50 12.15 -26.59
N ASP A 4 -24.37 11.80 -27.21
CA ASP A 4 -23.08 12.30 -26.74
C ASP A 4 -22.99 13.81 -26.87
N LYS A 5 -22.43 14.45 -25.84
CA LYS A 5 -22.29 15.91 -25.76
C LYS A 5 -21.48 16.48 -26.93
N VAL A 6 -20.50 15.73 -27.45
CA VAL A 6 -19.69 16.11 -28.61
C VAL A 6 -20.56 16.17 -29.87
N HIS A 7 -21.43 15.18 -30.08
CA HIS A 7 -22.35 15.16 -31.21
C HIS A 7 -23.34 16.34 -31.17
N LEU A 8 -23.86 16.68 -29.98
CA LEU A 8 -24.72 17.85 -29.81
C LEU A 8 -23.99 19.15 -30.18
N ARG A 9 -22.76 19.34 -29.70
CA ARG A 9 -21.97 20.54 -30.00
C ARG A 9 -21.61 20.65 -31.49
N HIS A 10 -21.28 19.55 -32.14
CA HIS A 10 -21.05 19.52 -33.58
C HIS A 10 -22.32 19.92 -34.36
N ARG A 11 -23.50 19.46 -33.91
CA ARG A 11 -24.76 19.86 -34.53
C ARG A 11 -25.10 21.34 -34.29
N ILE A 12 -24.78 21.88 -33.10
CA ILE A 12 -24.91 23.32 -32.81
C ILE A 12 -24.01 24.15 -33.75
N LEU A 13 -22.78 23.69 -34.01
CA LEU A 13 -21.87 24.32 -34.97
C LEU A 13 -22.43 24.30 -36.41
N TYR A 14 -23.04 23.18 -36.82
CA TYR A 14 -23.69 23.07 -38.14
C TYR A 14 -24.82 24.10 -38.30
N GLU A 15 -25.70 24.26 -37.31
CA GLU A 15 -26.80 25.24 -37.37
C GLU A 15 -26.27 26.69 -37.37
N PHE A 16 -25.13 26.95 -36.71
CA PHE A 16 -24.44 28.24 -36.77
C PHE A 16 -23.91 28.54 -38.18
N GLN A 17 -23.25 27.57 -38.83
CA GLN A 17 -22.75 27.71 -40.20
C GLN A 17 -23.88 27.89 -41.24
N LYS A 18 -25.05 27.30 -40.97
CA LYS A 18 -26.27 27.52 -41.76
C LYS A 18 -26.84 28.94 -41.62
N GLY A 19 -26.32 29.76 -40.71
CA GLY A 19 -26.79 31.12 -40.46
C GLY A 19 -28.08 31.19 -39.62
N SER A 20 -28.47 30.10 -38.95
CA SER A 20 -29.64 30.11 -38.06
C SER A 20 -29.32 30.86 -36.77
N ASN A 21 -30.35 31.37 -36.07
CA ASN A 21 -30.17 31.99 -34.74
C ASN A 21 -30.16 30.90 -33.64
N ALA A 22 -29.57 31.18 -32.46
CA ALA A 22 -29.41 30.22 -31.37
C ALA A 22 -30.74 29.64 -30.86
N THR A 23 -31.81 30.44 -30.83
CA THR A 23 -33.16 30.01 -30.46
C THR A 23 -33.76 29.05 -31.50
N VAL A 24 -33.58 29.36 -32.78
CA VAL A 24 -34.03 28.52 -33.90
C VAL A 24 -33.25 27.20 -33.92
N ALA A 25 -31.93 27.26 -33.74
CA ALA A 25 -31.07 26.09 -33.62
C ALA A 25 -31.49 25.19 -32.46
N CYS A 26 -31.80 25.77 -31.29
CA CYS A 26 -32.31 25.03 -30.13
C CYS A 26 -33.64 24.31 -30.44
N ASN A 27 -34.57 24.98 -31.11
CA ASN A 27 -35.84 24.39 -31.51
C ASN A 27 -35.66 23.26 -32.54
N ASN A 28 -34.78 23.45 -33.53
CA ASN A 28 -34.43 22.42 -34.52
C ASN A 28 -33.83 21.19 -33.84
N LEU A 29 -32.93 21.39 -32.89
CA LEU A 29 -32.32 20.32 -32.10
C LEU A 29 -33.35 19.57 -31.25
N CYS A 30 -34.26 20.30 -30.60
CA CYS A 30 -35.33 19.71 -29.81
C CYS A 30 -36.33 18.92 -30.69
N ALA A 31 -36.58 19.38 -31.92
CA ALA A 31 -37.41 18.66 -32.89
C ALA A 31 -36.74 17.38 -33.40
N MET A 32 -35.42 17.40 -33.64
CA MET A 32 -34.67 16.25 -34.15
C MET A 32 -34.41 15.17 -33.10
N PHE A 33 -34.01 15.56 -31.89
CA PHE A 33 -33.54 14.61 -30.89
C PHE A 33 -34.55 14.38 -29.75
N GLY A 34 -35.50 15.30 -29.55
CA GLY A 34 -36.46 15.27 -28.45
C GLY A 34 -36.42 16.52 -27.56
N LYS A 35 -37.53 16.79 -26.87
CA LYS A 35 -37.70 18.01 -26.06
C LYS A 35 -36.73 18.01 -24.87
N GLY A 36 -36.03 19.13 -24.66
CA GLY A 36 -35.20 19.37 -23.47
C GLY A 36 -33.76 18.87 -23.56
N ILE A 37 -33.28 18.53 -24.76
CA ILE A 37 -31.92 17.99 -24.95
C ILE A 37 -30.84 19.08 -24.90
N VAL A 38 -31.16 20.28 -25.36
CA VAL A 38 -30.30 21.45 -25.26
C VAL A 38 -31.14 22.62 -24.76
N ASN A 39 -30.57 23.44 -23.89
CA ASN A 39 -31.18 24.70 -23.45
C ASN A 39 -30.76 25.84 -24.40
N VAL A 40 -31.65 26.79 -24.67
CA VAL A 40 -31.37 27.99 -25.46
C VAL A 40 -30.11 28.70 -24.95
N HIS A 41 -29.93 28.78 -23.62
CA HIS A 41 -28.74 29.37 -23.02
C HIS A 41 -27.44 28.66 -23.44
N THR A 42 -27.46 27.33 -23.53
CA THR A 42 -26.33 26.54 -24.02
C THR A 42 -26.03 26.87 -25.47
N CYS A 43 -27.05 26.93 -26.35
CA CYS A 43 -26.87 27.35 -27.74
C CYS A 43 -26.28 28.76 -27.85
N GLN A 44 -26.71 29.70 -27.01
CA GLN A 44 -26.18 31.07 -26.98
C GLN A 44 -24.70 31.12 -26.59
N ILE A 45 -24.28 30.39 -25.55
CA ILE A 45 -22.87 30.31 -25.14
C ILE A 45 -22.00 29.80 -26.30
N TRP A 46 -22.41 28.70 -26.94
CA TRP A 46 -21.69 28.13 -28.07
C TRP A 46 -21.65 29.08 -29.27
N PHE A 47 -22.74 29.76 -29.57
CA PHE A 47 -22.78 30.74 -30.65
C PHE A 47 -21.89 31.94 -30.39
N SER A 48 -21.82 32.44 -29.15
CA SER A 48 -20.88 33.49 -28.77
C SER A 48 -19.43 33.05 -28.97
N LYS A 49 -19.11 31.81 -28.59
CA LYS A 49 -17.79 31.20 -28.82
C LYS A 49 -17.46 31.13 -30.33
N PHE A 50 -18.40 30.67 -31.15
CA PHE A 50 -18.21 30.58 -32.61
C PHE A 50 -18.10 31.96 -33.28
N ARG A 51 -18.83 32.97 -32.80
CA ARG A 51 -18.70 34.36 -33.27
C ARG A 51 -17.34 34.97 -32.92
N ALA A 52 -16.72 34.53 -31.83
CA ALA A 52 -15.36 34.92 -31.46
C ALA A 52 -14.27 34.21 -32.29
N GLY A 53 -14.66 33.35 -33.25
CA GLY A 53 -13.75 32.63 -34.15
C GLY A 53 -13.28 31.27 -33.63
N ASP A 54 -13.65 30.88 -32.41
CA ASP A 54 -13.28 29.59 -31.84
C ASP A 54 -14.33 28.51 -32.18
N LEU A 55 -14.05 27.73 -33.22
CA LEU A 55 -14.91 26.62 -33.69
C LEU A 55 -14.61 25.28 -32.98
N SER A 56 -13.80 25.27 -31.91
CA SER A 56 -13.46 24.04 -31.20
C SER A 56 -14.68 23.45 -30.49
N ILE A 57 -14.92 22.15 -30.72
CA ILE A 57 -16.08 21.40 -30.18
C ILE A 57 -15.78 20.89 -28.75
N GLN A 58 -14.51 20.84 -28.36
CA GLN A 58 -14.11 20.40 -27.04
C GLN A 58 -14.34 21.51 -25.99
N GLU A 59 -14.68 21.11 -24.77
CA GLU A 59 -14.59 22.02 -23.62
C GLU A 59 -13.09 22.23 -23.35
N SER A 60 -12.69 23.48 -23.13
CA SER A 60 -11.37 23.75 -22.56
C SER A 60 -11.30 23.13 -21.18
N ASP A 61 -10.08 22.79 -20.75
CA ASP A 61 -9.86 22.38 -19.37
C ASP A 61 -10.49 23.43 -18.46
N ARG A 62 -11.38 22.97 -17.58
CA ARG A 62 -11.97 23.86 -16.60
C ARG A 62 -10.82 24.34 -15.74
N SER A 63 -10.67 25.65 -15.59
CA SER A 63 -9.82 26.18 -14.53
C SER A 63 -10.38 25.59 -13.23
N GLY A 64 -9.68 24.59 -12.68
CA GLY A 64 -10.05 23.99 -11.42
C GLY A 64 -10.03 25.02 -10.31
N ARG A 65 -10.36 24.58 -9.09
CA ARG A 65 -10.06 25.40 -7.92
C ARG A 65 -8.56 25.67 -7.90
N SER A 66 -8.15 26.93 -7.85
CA SER A 66 -6.73 27.26 -7.70
C SER A 66 -6.19 26.56 -6.44
N SER A 67 -5.10 25.80 -6.60
CA SER A 67 -4.42 25.23 -5.45
C SER A 67 -3.83 26.39 -4.65
N LYS A 68 -4.11 26.43 -3.34
CA LYS A 68 -3.51 27.44 -2.45
C LYS A 68 -2.02 27.19 -2.21
N MET A 69 -1.57 25.97 -2.50
CA MET A 69 -0.20 25.52 -2.31
C MET A 69 0.32 24.93 -3.61
N ASP A 70 1.60 25.18 -3.88
CA ASP A 70 2.31 24.59 -5.00
C ASP A 70 2.71 23.15 -4.66
N ASN A 71 2.48 22.24 -5.61
CA ASN A 71 2.78 20.82 -5.45
C ASN A 71 4.29 20.56 -5.39
N ASP A 72 5.10 21.37 -6.06
CA ASP A 72 6.56 21.19 -6.05
C ASP A 72 7.15 21.58 -4.69
N VAL A 73 6.59 22.61 -4.06
CA VAL A 73 6.92 22.99 -2.68
C VAL A 73 6.53 21.89 -1.70
N LEU A 74 5.29 21.36 -1.79
CA LEU A 74 4.85 20.21 -0.98
C LEU A 74 5.77 19.00 -1.11
N ARG A 75 6.17 18.67 -2.35
CA ARG A 75 7.05 17.53 -2.62
C ARG A 75 8.40 17.72 -1.93
N SER A 76 9.02 18.89 -2.07
CA SER A 76 10.33 19.16 -1.46
C SER A 76 10.31 19.04 0.07
N MET A 77 9.21 19.42 0.72
CA MET A 77 9.07 19.29 2.17
C MET A 77 9.00 17.84 2.63
N LEU A 78 8.20 17.02 1.95
CA LEU A 78 8.06 15.60 2.26
C LEU A 78 9.35 14.82 1.98
N GLU A 79 10.11 15.22 0.95
CA GLU A 79 11.43 14.65 0.67
C GLU A 79 12.45 15.00 1.77
N ASN A 80 12.41 16.23 2.29
CA ASN A 80 13.30 16.66 3.37
C ASN A 80 12.95 16.01 4.72
N ASN A 81 11.66 15.95 5.05
CA ASN A 81 11.17 15.43 6.33
C ASN A 81 9.90 14.58 6.12
N PRO A 82 10.03 13.24 5.96
CA PRO A 82 8.89 12.36 5.71
C PRO A 82 7.95 12.18 6.91
N HIS A 83 8.29 12.76 8.06
CA HIS A 83 7.51 12.71 9.29
C HIS A 83 6.65 13.97 9.52
N LEU A 84 6.67 14.93 8.59
CA LEU A 84 5.85 16.14 8.66
C LEU A 84 4.36 15.79 8.73
N THR A 85 3.68 16.39 9.69
CA THR A 85 2.24 16.24 9.85
C THR A 85 1.48 17.20 8.94
N SER A 86 0.23 16.87 8.64
CA SER A 86 -0.66 17.74 7.89
C SER A 86 -0.89 19.10 8.57
N GLN A 87 -0.78 19.15 9.90
CA GLN A 87 -0.91 20.38 10.69
C GLN A 87 0.33 21.26 10.53
N GLU A 88 1.53 20.69 10.66
CA GLU A 88 2.79 21.43 10.50
C GLU A 88 2.91 22.04 9.09
N ILE A 89 2.55 21.28 8.05
CA ILE A 89 2.56 21.77 6.65
C ILE A 89 1.56 22.93 6.47
N ALA A 90 0.39 22.84 7.10
CA ALA A 90 -0.66 23.85 7.05
C ALA A 90 -0.21 25.16 7.74
N GLU A 91 0.41 25.05 8.91
CA GLU A 91 0.95 26.18 9.68
C GLU A 91 2.09 26.88 8.93
N GLU A 92 3.04 26.12 8.38
CA GLU A 92 4.21 26.66 7.69
C GLU A 92 3.82 27.48 6.44
N HIS A 93 2.75 27.08 5.75
CA HIS A 93 2.31 27.72 4.51
C HIS A 93 1.08 28.61 4.63
N ASN A 94 0.60 28.88 5.86
CA ASN A 94 -0.64 29.63 6.09
C ASN A 94 -1.83 29.09 5.27
N VAL A 95 -1.92 27.77 5.14
CA VAL A 95 -3.02 27.08 4.46
C VAL A 95 -3.89 26.44 5.53
N GLU A 96 -5.21 26.55 5.38
CA GLU A 96 -6.14 25.76 6.20
C GLU A 96 -5.80 24.26 6.13
N PRO A 97 -5.93 23.49 7.23
CA PRO A 97 -5.75 22.04 7.21
C PRO A 97 -6.64 21.43 6.10
N PHE A 98 -6.02 21.10 4.97
CA PHE A 98 -6.73 20.66 3.77
C PHE A 98 -6.71 19.13 3.66
N PHE A 99 -5.75 18.48 4.32
CA PHE A 99 -5.67 17.02 4.40
C PHE A 99 -6.91 16.41 5.08
N ASP A 100 -7.54 17.11 6.04
CA ASP A 100 -8.79 16.64 6.67
C ASP A 100 -10.00 16.65 5.72
N LYS A 101 -9.90 17.36 4.61
CA LYS A 101 -10.93 17.48 3.56
C LYS A 101 -10.55 16.70 2.30
N LEU A 102 -9.37 16.08 2.28
CA LEU A 102 -8.85 15.37 1.12
C LEU A 102 -9.32 13.91 1.18
N ILE A 103 -10.20 13.53 0.25
CA ILE A 103 -10.58 12.13 0.05
C ILE A 103 -9.51 11.54 -0.89
N THR A 104 -8.52 10.84 -0.34
CA THR A 104 -7.51 10.10 -1.11
C THR A 104 -8.19 8.89 -1.75
N GLY A 105 -8.44 8.96 -3.06
CA GLY A 105 -9.15 7.91 -3.80
C GLY A 105 -8.30 6.69 -4.14
N ASN A 106 -6.97 6.82 -4.14
CA ASN A 106 -6.07 5.81 -4.69
C ASN A 106 -4.63 6.29 -4.60
N GLU A 107 -3.94 5.98 -3.49
CA GLU A 107 -2.50 5.71 -3.52
C GLU A 107 -2.16 4.94 -2.24
N LYS A 108 -1.66 3.71 -2.43
CA LYS A 108 -1.14 2.88 -1.37
C LYS A 108 0.04 3.60 -0.75
N VAL A 109 0.09 3.65 0.58
CA VAL A 109 1.30 3.95 1.32
C VAL A 109 2.21 2.72 1.21
N ASP A 110 2.91 2.58 0.10
CA ASP A 110 3.92 1.55 -0.07
C ASP A 110 5.21 2.00 0.65
N SER A 111 5.26 1.70 1.95
CA SER A 111 6.56 1.51 2.62
C SER A 111 6.98 0.07 2.34
N LEU A 112 8.16 -0.11 1.72
CA LEU A 112 8.84 -1.39 1.56
C LEU A 112 9.21 -1.97 2.94
N ARG A 113 8.21 -2.51 3.63
CA ARG A 113 8.33 -3.60 4.57
C ARG A 113 7.37 -4.65 4.05
N GLU A 114 7.82 -5.89 3.91
CA GLU A 114 6.90 -7.00 3.70
C GLU A 114 5.88 -6.98 4.85
N TYR A 115 4.72 -6.40 4.60
CA TYR A 115 3.60 -6.51 5.51
C TYR A 115 3.13 -7.95 5.39
N GLU A 116 3.32 -8.75 6.45
CA GLU A 116 2.42 -9.86 6.71
C GLU A 116 1.01 -9.28 6.57
N GLU A 117 0.17 -9.84 5.69
CA GLU A 117 -1.22 -9.42 5.51
C GLU A 117 -1.92 -9.46 6.88
N LYS A 118 -1.93 -8.32 7.58
CA LYS A 118 -2.71 -8.16 8.79
C LYS A 118 -4.14 -8.27 8.34
N LYS A 119 -4.81 -9.36 8.73
CA LYS A 119 -6.25 -9.52 8.51
C LYS A 119 -6.95 -8.35 9.21
N ILE A 120 -7.32 -7.33 8.44
CA ILE A 120 -8.06 -6.17 8.94
C ILE A 120 -9.46 -6.67 9.28
N VAL A 121 -9.77 -6.72 10.58
CA VAL A 121 -11.13 -7.00 11.04
C VAL A 121 -11.81 -5.66 11.25
N LEU A 122 -12.85 -5.38 10.45
CA LEU A 122 -13.71 -4.22 10.66
C LEU A 122 -14.49 -4.45 11.96
N GLN A 123 -14.19 -3.64 12.98
CA GLN A 123 -14.86 -3.66 14.27
C GLN A 123 -15.53 -2.32 14.53
N THR A 124 -16.65 -2.35 15.24
CA THR A 124 -17.30 -1.15 15.75
C THR A 124 -16.39 -0.43 16.72
N ARG A 125 -16.40 0.91 16.67
CA ARG A 125 -15.60 1.75 17.55
C ARG A 125 -15.86 1.38 19.02
N GLY A 126 -14.81 1.01 19.75
CA GLY A 126 -14.87 0.70 21.19
C GLY A 126 -14.84 -0.78 21.58
N THR A 127 -14.87 -1.72 20.63
CA THR A 127 -14.71 -3.16 20.92
C THR A 127 -13.24 -3.57 20.82
N SER A 128 -12.74 -4.34 21.78
CA SER A 128 -11.41 -4.95 21.68
C SER A 128 -11.46 -6.23 20.86
N SER A 129 -10.44 -6.45 20.03
CA SER A 129 -10.34 -7.70 19.26
C SER A 129 -10.01 -8.88 20.17
N ALA A 130 -10.65 -10.02 19.93
CA ALA A 130 -10.30 -11.27 20.57
C ALA A 130 -8.89 -11.71 20.13
N THR A 131 -8.09 -12.21 21.08
CA THR A 131 -6.76 -12.78 20.81
C THR A 131 -6.93 -14.10 20.04
N VAL A 132 -6.46 -14.14 18.79
CA VAL A 132 -6.44 -15.36 17.98
C VAL A 132 -4.99 -15.82 17.82
N PRO A 133 -4.66 -17.09 18.07
CA PRO A 133 -3.31 -17.60 17.85
C PRO A 133 -2.94 -17.53 16.36
N LYS A 134 -1.70 -17.11 16.06
CA LYS A 134 -1.18 -17.04 14.68
C LYS A 134 -1.21 -18.44 14.02
N PRO A 135 -1.63 -18.55 12.75
CA PRO A 135 -1.59 -19.82 12.01
C PRO A 135 -0.13 -20.25 11.74
N ARG A 136 0.11 -21.57 11.65
CA ARG A 136 1.44 -22.12 11.37
C ARG A 136 1.78 -21.95 9.89
N ILE A 137 2.76 -21.10 9.58
CA ILE A 137 3.16 -20.69 8.22
C ILE A 137 4.02 -21.76 7.50
N HIS A 138 4.48 -22.81 8.17
CA HIS A 138 5.40 -23.79 7.58
C HIS A 138 4.87 -25.23 7.59
N GLN A 139 4.82 -25.86 6.41
CA GLN A 139 4.67 -27.31 6.20
C GLN A 139 5.97 -28.08 6.58
N ARG A 140 6.64 -27.67 7.66
CA ARG A 140 7.81 -28.38 8.16
C ARG A 140 7.33 -29.55 9.03
N LYS A 141 7.90 -30.74 8.79
CA LYS A 141 7.83 -31.84 9.76
C LYS A 141 8.24 -31.25 11.11
N GLY A 142 7.43 -31.46 12.14
CA GLY A 142 7.51 -30.76 13.43
C GLY A 142 8.85 -30.88 14.17
N PRO A 143 8.94 -30.40 15.42
CA PRO A 143 10.20 -30.35 16.15
C PRO A 143 10.86 -31.75 16.24
N VAL A 144 12.13 -31.83 15.85
CA VAL A 144 12.91 -33.09 15.85
C VAL A 144 13.23 -33.55 17.29
N TYR A 145 13.58 -32.60 18.16
CA TYR A 145 13.82 -32.83 19.57
C TYR A 145 13.56 -31.52 20.33
N TYR A 146 12.89 -31.60 21.47
CA TYR A 146 12.72 -30.49 22.40
C TYR A 146 12.77 -31.03 23.83
N LYS A 147 13.23 -30.20 24.78
CA LYS A 147 13.26 -30.54 26.20
C LYS A 147 12.83 -29.33 27.01
N LEU A 148 11.70 -29.47 27.70
CA LEU A 148 11.23 -28.46 28.65
C LEU A 148 12.02 -28.57 29.96
N LEU A 149 12.68 -27.49 30.36
CA LEU A 149 13.38 -27.43 31.64
C LEU A 149 12.39 -27.12 32.77
N LYS A 150 12.73 -27.56 34.00
CA LYS A 150 11.95 -27.18 35.20
C LYS A 150 12.07 -25.67 35.42
N GLN A 151 11.02 -25.08 35.99
CA GLN A 151 10.98 -23.65 36.32
C GLN A 151 12.20 -23.24 37.17
N GLY A 152 12.82 -22.12 36.83
CA GLY A 152 14.02 -21.60 37.51
C GLY A 152 15.34 -22.25 37.09
N LYS A 153 15.35 -23.20 36.14
CA LYS A 153 16.59 -23.73 35.56
C LYS A 153 16.97 -23.00 34.27
N THR A 154 18.22 -22.52 34.22
CA THR A 154 18.82 -21.89 33.03
C THR A 154 19.61 -22.91 32.22
N ILE A 155 19.73 -22.67 30.92
CA ILE A 155 20.61 -23.45 30.04
C ILE A 155 22.06 -23.08 30.36
N THR A 156 22.80 -24.00 30.96
CA THR A 156 24.27 -23.90 31.10
C THR A 156 24.96 -24.52 29.89
N ALA A 157 26.24 -24.21 29.69
CA ALA A 157 27.03 -24.78 28.58
C ALA A 157 26.98 -26.31 28.58
N ASP A 158 27.25 -26.96 29.72
CA ASP A 158 27.24 -28.42 29.82
C ASP A 158 25.85 -29.03 29.58
N LEU A 159 24.79 -28.36 30.04
CA LEU A 159 23.42 -28.81 29.80
C LEU A 159 23.06 -28.73 28.32
N TYR A 160 23.55 -27.71 27.62
CA TYR A 160 23.36 -27.54 26.19
C TYR A 160 24.13 -28.59 25.39
N CYS A 161 25.36 -28.87 25.78
CA CYS A 161 26.18 -29.93 25.19
C CYS A 161 25.48 -31.30 25.24
N ASN A 162 25.06 -31.71 26.44
CA ASN A 162 24.25 -32.91 26.64
C ASN A 162 22.92 -32.93 25.85
N GLN A 163 22.37 -31.77 25.49
CA GLN A 163 21.19 -31.69 24.63
C GLN A 163 21.54 -31.91 23.16
N LEU A 164 22.70 -31.46 22.69
CA LEU A 164 23.19 -31.68 21.33
C LEU A 164 23.47 -33.15 21.06
N ASP A 165 24.10 -33.86 22.00
CA ASP A 165 24.33 -35.30 21.90
C ASP A 165 23.03 -36.08 21.72
N LYS A 166 22.01 -35.75 22.53
CA LYS A 166 20.68 -36.37 22.45
C LYS A 166 20.00 -36.04 21.13
N LEU A 167 20.09 -34.80 20.69
CA LEU A 167 19.56 -34.37 19.42
C LEU A 167 20.26 -35.10 18.26
N ASN A 168 21.58 -35.27 18.30
CA ASN A 168 22.34 -36.02 17.29
C ASN A 168 21.96 -37.52 17.30
N ALA A 169 21.74 -38.13 18.46
CA ALA A 169 21.27 -39.50 18.56
C ALA A 169 19.88 -39.69 17.89
N VAL A 170 18.94 -38.77 18.15
CA VAL A 170 17.62 -38.77 17.49
C VAL A 170 17.75 -38.56 15.98
N ILE A 171 18.64 -37.66 15.54
CA ILE A 171 18.88 -37.41 14.12
C ILE A 171 19.48 -38.63 13.42
N LYS A 172 20.47 -39.29 14.03
CA LYS A 172 21.08 -40.53 13.48
C LYS A 172 20.06 -41.65 13.32
N GLN A 173 19.06 -41.72 14.19
CA GLN A 173 17.96 -42.69 14.09
C GLN A 173 16.93 -42.30 13.01
N SER A 174 16.85 -41.03 12.63
CA SER A 174 15.97 -40.55 11.56
C SER A 174 16.65 -40.68 10.18
N ILE A 175 16.05 -41.44 9.27
CA ILE A 175 16.61 -41.87 7.96
C ILE A 175 17.05 -40.71 7.04
N SER A 176 16.68 -39.46 7.32
CA SER A 176 17.04 -38.28 6.54
C SER A 176 18.28 -37.56 7.10
N PHE A 177 19.47 -38.12 6.88
CA PHE A 177 20.75 -37.47 7.25
C PHE A 177 21.25 -36.57 6.10
N GLN A 178 20.67 -35.38 5.96
CA GLN A 178 21.33 -34.28 5.23
C GLN A 178 22.18 -33.50 6.24
N LYS A 179 23.40 -33.10 5.85
CA LYS A 179 24.24 -32.17 6.65
C LYS A 179 23.35 -31.03 7.14
N ARG A 180 23.17 -30.93 8.46
CA ARG A 180 22.39 -29.85 9.06
C ARG A 180 23.35 -28.83 9.61
N ASN A 181 23.09 -27.58 9.27
CA ASN A 181 23.88 -26.47 9.76
C ASN A 181 23.24 -25.94 11.03
N SER A 182 24.04 -25.57 12.02
CA SER A 182 23.58 -25.07 13.32
C SER A 182 23.77 -23.56 13.41
N ILE A 183 22.79 -22.84 13.95
CA ILE A 183 22.94 -21.44 14.36
C ILE A 183 23.33 -21.46 15.85
N PRO A 184 24.49 -20.91 16.23
CA PRO A 184 24.94 -20.96 17.60
C PRO A 184 24.15 -20.00 18.49
N PRO A 185 23.94 -20.31 19.79
CA PRO A 185 23.42 -19.36 20.75
C PRO A 185 24.40 -18.18 20.93
N ARG A 186 23.88 -17.03 21.37
CA ARG A 186 24.60 -15.74 21.47
C ARG A 186 25.88 -15.77 22.32
N SER A 187 26.06 -16.80 23.14
CA SER A 187 27.24 -17.02 23.99
C SER A 187 27.91 -18.35 23.62
N CYS A 188 28.86 -18.30 22.67
CA CYS A 188 29.68 -19.45 22.33
C CYS A 188 30.71 -19.71 23.44
N SER A 189 30.42 -20.65 24.32
CA SER A 189 31.46 -21.28 25.15
C SER A 189 32.38 -22.13 24.28
N THR A 190 33.68 -22.15 24.57
CA THR A 190 34.66 -23.00 23.87
C THR A 190 34.25 -24.48 23.86
N ALA A 191 33.61 -24.96 24.93
CA ALA A 191 33.14 -26.35 25.04
C ALA A 191 32.12 -26.70 23.95
N TYR A 192 31.19 -25.79 23.65
CA TYR A 192 30.16 -25.96 22.64
C TYR A 192 30.74 -26.02 21.22
N CYS A 193 31.66 -25.10 20.90
CA CYS A 193 32.32 -25.08 19.59
C CYS A 193 33.08 -26.38 19.33
N ASN A 194 33.75 -26.92 20.35
CA ASN A 194 34.48 -28.19 20.26
C ASN A 194 33.55 -29.37 19.98
N GLU A 195 32.38 -29.41 20.63
CA GLU A 195 31.42 -30.48 20.46
C GLU A 195 30.74 -30.43 19.10
N LEU A 196 30.35 -29.26 18.61
CA LEU A 196 29.81 -29.13 17.24
C LEU A 196 30.79 -29.62 16.18
N ASN A 197 32.07 -29.28 16.35
CA ASN A 197 33.14 -29.78 15.48
C ASN A 197 33.26 -31.31 15.59
N ALA A 198 33.15 -31.88 16.79
CA ALA A 198 33.18 -33.34 17.00
C ALA A 198 31.97 -34.07 16.38
N LEU A 199 30.80 -33.44 16.36
CA LEU A 199 29.58 -33.97 15.71
C LEU A 199 29.59 -33.77 14.18
N GLY A 200 30.56 -33.00 13.64
CA GLY A 200 30.70 -32.72 12.22
C GLY A 200 29.65 -31.75 11.67
N TRP A 201 29.11 -30.85 12.51
CA TRP A 201 28.09 -29.88 12.12
C TRP A 201 28.72 -28.55 11.72
N GLU A 202 28.27 -27.99 10.61
CA GLU A 202 28.71 -26.68 10.15
C GLU A 202 27.97 -25.57 10.90
N VAL A 203 28.71 -24.59 11.43
CA VAL A 203 28.16 -23.43 12.12
C VAL A 203 27.84 -22.34 11.10
N LEU A 204 26.58 -21.93 11.00
CA LEU A 204 26.20 -20.80 10.14
C LEU A 204 26.59 -19.49 10.82
N GLY A 205 27.20 -18.58 10.05
CA GLY A 205 27.39 -17.19 10.48
C GLY A 205 26.03 -16.52 10.71
N HIS A 206 25.83 -15.96 11.90
CA HIS A 206 24.61 -15.23 12.24
C HIS A 206 24.98 -13.86 12.82
N PRO A 207 24.51 -12.74 12.22
CA PRO A 207 24.85 -11.41 12.70
C PRO A 207 24.25 -11.14 14.09
N PRO A 208 24.91 -10.28 14.90
CA PRO A 208 24.34 -9.84 16.18
C PRO A 208 22.95 -9.20 15.98
N TYR A 209 22.01 -9.51 16.87
CA TYR A 209 20.67 -8.89 16.92
C TYR A 209 19.85 -9.02 15.63
N SER A 210 19.92 -10.17 14.95
CA SER A 210 19.17 -10.41 13.70
C SER A 210 18.09 -11.51 13.85
N PRO A 211 17.08 -11.32 14.72
CA PRO A 211 16.00 -12.30 14.92
C PRO A 211 15.17 -12.54 13.65
N ASP A 212 15.11 -11.55 12.76
CA ASP A 212 14.46 -11.60 11.45
C ASP A 212 15.03 -12.69 10.52
N ILE A 213 16.29 -13.08 10.73
CA ILE A 213 16.96 -14.12 9.95
C ILE A 213 16.93 -15.48 10.69
N ALA A 214 16.44 -15.53 11.93
CA ALA A 214 16.39 -16.75 12.74
C ALA A 214 15.03 -17.47 12.55
N PRO A 215 14.95 -18.62 11.87
CA PRO A 215 13.66 -19.28 11.58
C PRO A 215 12.88 -19.80 12.80
N SER A 216 13.43 -19.60 14.00
CA SER A 216 12.87 -20.07 15.28
C SER A 216 12.19 -18.96 16.06
N ASP A 217 12.54 -17.68 15.78
CA ASP A 217 11.91 -16.48 16.35
C ASP A 217 10.63 -16.14 15.56
#